data_AF-A0A444PZL6-F1
#
_entry.id   AF-A0A444PZL6-F1
#
_cell.length_a   1.000
_cell.length_b   1.000
_cell.length_c   1.000
_cell.angle_alpha   90.00
_cell.angle_beta   90.00
_cell.angle_gamma   90.00
#
_symmetry.space_group_name_H-M   'P 1'
#
loop_
_entity.id
_entity.type
_entity.pdbx_description
1 polymer ?
#
loop_
_entity_poly.entity_id
_entity_poly.type
_entity_poly.pdbx_seq_one_letter_code
_entity_poly.pdbx_strand_id
1 'polypeptide(L)' 'MDRSGMAGYRETPGNLGAYIMSRDHEDGRSTIVTVSYWESFDAIRAFAGDEIDRARFYPEDDQFLVDREWIVTHFTVGA' A
#
# COMPACT_ATOMS: atom_id res chain seq x y z
N MET A 1 -18.59 2.00 1.62
CA MET A 1 -17.19 2.50 1.62
C MET A 1 -16.24 1.58 2.40
N ASP A 2 -16.73 0.50 3.04
CA ASP A 2 -15.94 -0.38 3.92
C ASP A 2 -15.31 -1.62 3.26
N ARG A 3 -14.79 -1.46 2.04
CA ARG A 3 -13.98 -2.51 1.38
C ARG A 3 -12.76 -1.94 0.68
N SER A 4 -12.23 -0.83 1.19
CA SER A 4 -10.96 -0.30 0.68
C SER A 4 -9.81 -1.13 1.23
N GLY A 5 -8.75 -1.33 0.44
CA GLY A 5 -7.52 -1.98 0.90
C GLY A 5 -7.00 -1.38 2.22
N MET A 6 -7.30 -0.10 2.49
CA MET A 6 -6.96 0.64 3.71
C MET A 6 -7.51 0.05 5.01
N ALA A 7 -8.69 -0.57 5.00
CA ALA A 7 -9.20 -1.25 6.18
C ALA A 7 -8.26 -2.40 6.57
N GLY A 8 -7.84 -3.20 5.58
CA GLY A 8 -6.89 -4.30 5.79
C GLY A 8 -5.55 -3.85 6.38
N TYR A 9 -5.00 -2.71 5.93
CA TYR A 9 -3.80 -2.15 6.55
C TYR A 9 -4.04 -1.82 8.03
N ARG A 10 -5.08 -1.03 8.32
CA ARG A 10 -5.33 -0.48 9.67
C ARG A 10 -5.80 -1.51 10.68
N GLU A 11 -6.44 -2.58 10.24
CA GLU A 11 -6.91 -3.67 11.09
C GLU A 11 -5.79 -4.68 11.40
N THR A 12 -4.68 -4.66 10.68
CA THR A 12 -3.55 -5.56 10.96
C THR A 12 -2.81 -5.09 12.23
N PRO A 13 -2.64 -5.95 13.24
CA PRO A 13 -1.83 -5.63 14.42
C PRO A 13 -0.42 -5.16 14.05
N GLY A 14 0.04 -4.09 14.71
CA GLY A 14 1.33 -3.46 14.45
C GLY A 14 1.33 -2.43 13.31
N ASN A 15 0.18 -2.15 12.69
CA ASN A 15 0.03 -0.98 11.81
C ASN A 15 -0.04 0.31 12.65
N LEU A 16 0.82 1.27 12.34
CA LEU A 16 0.88 2.59 12.99
C LEU A 16 0.12 3.67 12.21
N GLY A 17 -0.33 3.35 11.00
CA GLY A 17 -1.05 4.25 10.12
C GLY A 17 -0.91 3.84 8.67
N ALA A 18 -1.89 4.20 7.85
CA ALA A 18 -1.87 3.97 6.43
C ALA A 18 -2.60 5.12 5.70
N TYR A 19 -2.05 5.52 4.56
CA TYR A 19 -2.50 6.68 3.78
C TYR A 19 -2.50 6.36 2.29
N ILE A 20 -3.47 6.94 1.58
CA ILE A 20 -3.47 7.03 0.12
C ILE A 20 -3.15 8.47 -0.25
N MET A 21 -2.21 8.64 -1.15
CA MET A 21 -1.84 9.91 -1.75
C MET A 21 -2.13 9.83 -3.24
N SER A 22 -2.65 10.91 -3.81
CA SER A 22 -2.92 11.03 -5.25
C SER A 22 -2.22 12.27 -5.80
N ARG A 23 -1.65 12.14 -6.99
CA ARG A 23 -1.11 13.26 -7.77
C ARG A 23 -1.58 13.17 -9.20
N ASP A 24 -2.21 14.23 -9.69
CA ASP A 24 -2.65 14.33 -11.07
C ASP A 24 -1.51 14.78 -11.99
N HIS A 25 -1.55 14.34 -13.24
CA HIS A 25 -0.61 14.66 -14.30
C HIS A 25 -1.31 15.43 -15.44
N GLU A 26 -0.54 16.18 -16.22
CA GLU A 26 -1.06 17.00 -17.32
C GLU A 26 -1.71 16.17 -18.45
N ASP A 27 -1.33 14.89 -18.58
CA ASP A 27 -1.87 13.97 -19.58
C ASP A 27 -3.19 13.30 -19.16
N GLY A 28 -3.78 13.75 -18.05
CA GLY A 28 -5.06 13.26 -17.54
C GLY A 28 -4.97 11.98 -16.72
N ARG A 29 -3.76 11.46 -16.45
CA ARG A 29 -3.56 10.34 -15.52
C ARG A 29 -3.36 10.84 -14.08
N SER A 30 -3.58 9.95 -13.11
CA SER A 30 -3.23 10.19 -11.71
C SER A 30 -2.34 9.06 -11.21
N THR A 31 -1.28 9.40 -10.47
CA THR A 31 -0.52 8.43 -9.69
C THR A 31 -1.14 8.29 -8.32
N ILE A 32 -1.39 7.04 -7.92
CA ILE A 32 -1.82 6.68 -6.56
C ILE A 32 -0.64 6.07 -5.84
N VAL A 33 -0.33 6.55 -4.64
CA VAL A 33 0.71 6.02 -3.76
C VAL A 33 0.08 5.62 -2.45
N THR A 34 0.33 4.38 -2.02
CA THR A 34 -0.04 3.93 -0.67
C THR A 34 1.20 3.95 0.21
N VAL A 35 1.09 4.62 1.36
CA VAL A 35 2.16 4.65 2.38
C VAL A 35 1.58 4.10 3.67
N SER A 36 2.31 3.18 4.31
CA SER A 36 1.92 2.63 5.60
C SER A 36 3.11 2.55 6.53
N TYR A 37 2.86 2.80 7.82
CA TYR A 37 3.83 2.75 8.89
C TYR A 37 3.56 1.52 9.74
N TRP A 38 4.61 0.85 10.15
CA TRP A 38 4.53 -0.43 10.86
C TRP A 38 5.53 -0.44 12.00
N GLU A 39 5.17 -1.13 13.09
CA GLU A 39 6.04 -1.31 14.25
C GLU A 39 7.31 -2.12 13.92
N SER A 40 7.21 -3.04 12.96
CA SER A 40 8.32 -3.91 12.56
C SER A 40 8.10 -4.55 11.18
N PHE A 41 9.16 -5.14 10.63
CA PHE A 41 9.08 -5.98 9.43
C PHE A 41 8.23 -7.25 9.64
N ASP A 42 8.15 -7.78 10.86
CA ASP A 42 7.28 -8.91 11.16
C ASP A 42 5.80 -8.52 11.08
N ALA A 43 5.45 -7.31 11.50
CA ALA A 43 4.09 -6.77 11.33
C ALA A 43 3.74 -6.57 9.84
N ILE A 44 4.71 -6.11 9.03
CA ILE A 44 4.56 -6.03 7.57
C ILE A 44 4.32 -7.43 6.99
N ARG A 45 5.09 -8.43 7.42
CA ARG A 45 4.95 -9.82 6.98
C ARG A 45 3.58 -10.40 7.34
N ALA A 46 3.04 -10.07 8.51
CA ALA A 46 1.70 -10.50 8.91
C ALA A 46 0.60 -9.93 7.98
N PHE A 47 0.80 -8.74 7.42
CA PHE A 47 -0.11 -8.14 6.44
C PHE A 47 0.10 -8.63 5.01
N ALA A 48 1.35 -8.61 4.54
CA ALA A 48 1.72 -8.82 3.14
C ALA A 48 1.97 -10.29 2.79
N GLY A 49 2.20 -11.14 3.79
CA GLY A 49 2.72 -12.49 3.63
C GLY A 49 4.25 -12.52 3.55
N ASP A 50 4.78 -13.66 3.14
CA ASP A 50 6.22 -13.94 3.21
C ASP A 50 7.08 -13.11 2.24
N GLU A 51 6.52 -12.74 1.08
CA GLU A 51 7.16 -11.91 0.05
C GLU A 51 6.79 -10.44 0.27
N ILE A 52 7.34 -9.82 1.32
CA ILE A 52 6.96 -8.45 1.75
C ILE A 52 7.21 -7.36 0.69
N ASP A 53 8.10 -7.61 -0.27
CA ASP A 53 8.40 -6.67 -1.35
C ASP A 53 7.39 -6.76 -2.50
N ARG A 54 6.51 -7.75 -2.50
CA ARG A 54 5.52 -7.93 -3.57
C ARG A 54 4.29 -7.06 -3.29
N ALA A 55 3.99 -6.16 -4.22
CA ALA A 55 2.79 -5.33 -4.14
C ALA A 55 1.52 -6.19 -4.19
N ARG A 56 0.60 -5.91 -3.27
CA ARG A 56 -0.72 -6.55 -3.22
C ARG A 56 -1.72 -5.71 -4.02
N PHE A 57 -2.28 -6.32 -5.06
CA PHE A 57 -3.37 -5.76 -5.86
C PHE A 57 -4.67 -6.52 -5.61
N TYR A 58 -5.78 -5.81 -5.72
CA TYR A 58 -7.12 -6.36 -5.68
C TYR A 58 -7.66 -6.49 -7.11
N PRO A 59 -8.53 -7.48 -7.40
CA PRO A 59 -9.11 -7.63 -8.74
C PRO A 59 -9.78 -6.36 -9.29
N GLU A 60 -10.31 -5.52 -8.40
CA GLU A 60 -10.89 -4.23 -8.75
C GLU A 60 -9.87 -3.24 -9.32
N ASP A 61 -8.60 -3.35 -8.95
CA ASP A 61 -7.54 -2.45 -9.42
C ASP A 61 -7.30 -2.58 -10.94
N ASP A 62 -7.56 -3.76 -11.52
CA ASP A 62 -7.45 -3.99 -12.97
C ASP A 62 -8.42 -3.13 -13.79
N GLN A 63 -9.49 -2.62 -13.18
CA GLN A 63 -10.45 -1.75 -13.86
C GLN A 63 -9.96 -0.30 -13.97
N PHE A 64 -8.99 0.10 -13.13
CA PHE A 64 -8.58 1.50 -12.98
C PHE A 64 -7.10 1.75 -13.30
N LEU A 65 -6.23 0.77 -13.04
CA LEU A 65 -4.78 0.94 -13.20
C LEU A 65 -4.36 0.76 -14.65
N VAL A 66 -3.87 1.86 -15.25
CA VAL A 66 -3.22 1.85 -16.57
C VAL A 66 -1.77 1.35 -16.51
N ASP A 67 -1.13 1.46 -15.35
CA ASP A 67 0.22 0.98 -15.05
C ASP A 67 0.34 0.68 -13.54
N ARG A 68 1.29 -0.17 -13.13
CA ARG A 68 1.50 -0.52 -11.72
C ARG A 68 2.94 -0.96 -11.42
N GLU A 69 3.40 -0.59 -10.23
CA GLU A 69 4.69 -1.02 -9.68
C GLU A 69 4.51 -2.32 -8.90
N TRP A 70 5.32 -3.33 -9.20
CA TRP A 70 5.19 -4.66 -8.59
C TRP A 70 5.98 -4.79 -7.28
N ILE A 71 6.95 -3.89 -7.07
CA ILE A 71 7.87 -3.95 -5.95
C ILE A 71 7.58 -2.81 -4.96
N VAL A 72 7.25 -3.18 -3.73
CA VAL A 72 7.14 -2.28 -2.58
C VAL A 72 8.52 -1.99 -2.06
N THR A 73 8.82 -0.72 -1.81
CA THR A 73 10.06 -0.31 -1.16
C THR A 73 9.82 -0.07 0.33
N HIS A 74 10.64 -0.69 1.17
CA HIS A 74 10.59 -0.52 2.62
C HIS A 74 11.69 0.43 3.10
N PHE A 75 11.34 1.29 4.05
CA PHE A 75 12.26 2.22 4.69
C PHE A 75 12.18 2.09 6.20
N THR A 76 13.33 2.13 6.86
CA THR A 76 13.40 2.28 8.32
C THR A 76 13.33 3.77 8.68
N VAL A 77 12.37 4.14 9.52
CA VAL A 77 12.28 5.50 10.05
C VAL A 77 13.29 5.65 11.19
N GLY A 78 14.29 6.51 10.98
CA GLY A 78 15.27 6.88 12.00
C GLY A 78 14.74 7.92 12.98
N ALA A 79 15.42 8.03 14.13
CA ALA A 79 15.21 9.10 15.12
C ALA A 79 15.97 10.38 14.75
#